data_AF-A0A1A2WNN3-F1
#
_entry.id   AF-A0A1A2WNN3-F1
#
_cell.length_a   1.000
_cell.length_b   1.000
_cell.length_c   1.000
_cell.angle_alpha   90.00
_cell.angle_beta   90.00
_cell.angle_gamma   90.00
#
_symmetry.space_group_name_H-M   'P 1'
#
loop_
_entity.id
_entity.type
_entity.pdbx_description
1 polymer ?
#
loop_
_entity_poly.entity_id
_entity_poly.type
_entity_poly.pdbx_seq_one_letter_code
_entity_poly.pdbx_strand_id
1 'polypeptide(L)'
;MSAAESLHTAGILVARRKSHRQPHIAEVLQLCRVAMECAALTIWLLSDPLPEVRRDRCMAEEMEQLEQRRRFLVIGEQDETARPARYPQQMLVENAEHRRKYNDMLGKAKAAYTFAKTPSFTAMIKSSAQWVDAHVPVHDTGEIAANGLEGAARSFYSYGSSFIHGYKWMTDYARAGTVFTLIADALAVALNMVECAVCLFEAASRAPGGIRPGESYVPERFEPTIVAWSAELFDA
;
A
#
# COMPACT_ATOMS: atom_id res chain seq x y z
N MET A 1 -2.57 -7.16 -2.56
CA MET A 1 -2.04 -8.46 -2.11
C MET A 1 -0.87 -8.31 -1.14
N SER A 2 0.14 -7.49 -1.44
CA SER A 2 1.33 -7.28 -0.59
C SER A 2 1.05 -6.84 0.86
N ALA A 3 -0.04 -6.10 1.11
CA ALA A 3 -0.35 -5.58 2.44
C ALA A 3 -0.60 -6.68 3.49
N ALA A 4 -1.54 -7.57 3.22
CA ALA A 4 -1.91 -8.66 4.13
C ALA A 4 -0.76 -9.66 4.32
N GLU A 5 -0.01 -9.97 3.26
CA GLU A 5 1.17 -10.86 3.31
C GLU A 5 2.29 -10.27 4.15
N SER A 6 2.55 -8.96 4.01
CA SER A 6 3.57 -8.26 4.80
C SER A 6 3.18 -8.25 6.28
N LEU A 7 1.92 -7.96 6.59
CA LEU A 7 1.41 -7.95 7.96
C LEU A 7 1.42 -9.34 8.59
N HIS A 8 1.04 -10.38 7.83
CA HIS A 8 1.14 -11.77 8.26
C HIS A 8 2.58 -12.15 8.62
N THR A 9 3.53 -11.80 7.75
CA THR A 9 4.95 -12.07 7.96
C THR A 9 5.49 -11.32 9.18
N ALA A 10 5.11 -10.05 9.36
CA ALA A 10 5.45 -9.28 10.55
C ALA A 10 4.92 -9.95 11.82
N GLY A 11 3.68 -10.44 11.81
CA GLY A 11 3.08 -11.20 12.91
C GLY A 11 3.86 -12.48 13.25
N ILE A 12 4.31 -13.23 12.25
CA ILE A 12 5.17 -14.42 12.45
C ILE A 12 6.48 -14.02 13.16
N LEU A 13 7.15 -12.96 12.72
CA LEU A 13 8.41 -12.50 13.31
C LEU A 13 8.21 -12.06 14.77
N VAL A 14 7.13 -11.31 15.06
CA VAL A 14 6.78 -10.90 16.42
C VAL A 14 6.51 -12.11 17.32
N ALA A 15 5.78 -13.12 16.82
CA ALA A 15 5.49 -14.33 17.58
C ALA A 15 6.77 -15.15 17.88
N ARG A 16 7.69 -15.24 16.91
CA ARG A 16 8.95 -16.00 17.02
C ARG A 16 10.04 -15.31 17.84
N ARG A 17 9.87 -14.04 18.23
CA ARG A 17 10.86 -13.33 19.07
C ARG A 17 11.21 -14.11 20.36
N LYS A 18 10.23 -14.79 20.95
CA LYS A 18 10.41 -15.52 22.21
C LYS A 18 11.34 -16.73 22.07
N SER A 19 11.35 -17.40 20.91
CA SER A 19 12.17 -18.59 20.68
C SER A 19 13.56 -18.23 20.18
N HIS A 20 13.70 -17.26 19.27
CA HIS A 20 14.97 -16.99 18.59
C HIS A 20 15.82 -15.89 19.25
N ARG A 21 15.28 -15.20 20.28
CA ARG A 21 15.93 -14.08 20.99
C ARG A 21 16.40 -12.94 20.07
N GLN A 22 15.83 -12.84 18.88
CA GLN A 22 16.08 -11.76 17.94
C GLN A 22 14.82 -10.89 17.81
N PRO A 23 14.93 -9.56 17.92
CA PRO A 23 13.78 -8.67 17.91
C PRO A 23 13.25 -8.37 16.49
N HIS A 24 13.99 -8.71 15.43
CA HIS A 24 13.62 -8.50 14.03
C HIS A 24 13.11 -7.08 13.71
N ILE A 25 13.73 -6.07 14.34
CA ILE A 25 13.23 -4.68 14.33
C ILE A 25 13.16 -4.13 12.91
N ALA A 26 14.24 -4.26 12.14
CA ALA A 26 14.31 -3.72 10.80
C ALA A 26 13.30 -4.43 9.88
N GLU A 27 13.20 -5.76 9.98
CA GLU A 27 12.29 -6.57 9.19
C GLU A 27 10.82 -6.24 9.49
N VAL A 28 10.46 -6.15 10.78
CA VAL A 28 9.10 -5.79 11.19
C VAL A 28 8.73 -4.39 10.72
N LEU A 29 9.61 -3.40 10.91
CA LEU A 29 9.35 -2.03 10.45
C LEU A 29 9.24 -1.94 8.92
N GLN A 30 10.04 -2.70 8.18
CA GLN A 30 9.96 -2.74 6.73
C GLN A 30 8.63 -3.36 6.25
N LEU A 31 8.23 -4.49 6.83
CA LEU A 31 6.99 -5.17 6.48
C LEU A 31 5.75 -4.32 6.85
N CYS A 32 5.75 -3.70 8.04
CA CYS A 32 4.69 -2.78 8.44
C CYS A 32 4.60 -1.56 7.51
N ARG A 33 5.74 -1.05 7.02
CA ARG A 33 5.75 0.09 6.08
C ARG A 33 5.13 -0.30 4.75
N VAL A 34 5.53 -1.45 4.18
CA VAL A 34 4.93 -1.95 2.93
C VAL A 34 3.44 -2.17 3.11
N ALA A 35 3.02 -2.75 4.24
CA ALA A 35 1.61 -2.94 4.57
C ALA A 35 0.84 -1.62 4.60
N MET A 36 1.37 -0.61 5.30
CA MET A 36 0.79 0.73 5.38
C MET A 36 0.75 1.43 4.02
N GLU A 37 1.82 1.40 3.22
CA GLU A 37 1.87 2.02 1.89
C GLU A 37 0.83 1.42 0.95
N CYS A 38 0.70 0.09 0.94
CA CYS A 38 -0.27 -0.61 0.11
C CYS A 38 -1.71 -0.38 0.59
N ALA A 39 -1.94 -0.35 1.91
CA ALA A 39 -3.25 -0.01 2.47
C ALA A 39 -3.64 1.44 2.16
N ALA A 40 -2.69 2.38 2.29
CA ALA A 40 -2.90 3.78 1.97
C ALA A 40 -3.26 3.98 0.50
N LEU A 41 -2.66 3.22 -0.42
CA LEU A 41 -3.04 3.20 -1.83
C LEU A 41 -4.49 2.77 -2.02
N THR A 42 -4.89 1.63 -1.44
CA THR A 42 -6.29 1.16 -1.53
C THR A 42 -7.28 2.18 -0.98
N ILE A 43 -6.98 2.77 0.18
CA ILE A 43 -7.81 3.82 0.77
C ILE A 43 -7.89 5.01 -0.19
N TRP A 44 -6.76 5.52 -0.68
CA TRP A 44 -6.75 6.66 -1.59
C TRP A 44 -7.54 6.40 -2.88
N LEU A 45 -7.46 5.19 -3.44
CA LEU A 45 -8.20 4.81 -4.65
C LEU A 45 -9.72 4.81 -4.42
N LEU A 46 -10.19 4.39 -3.25
CA LEU A 46 -11.59 4.07 -3.00
C LEU A 46 -12.34 5.05 -2.09
N SER A 47 -11.63 5.93 -1.38
CA SER A 47 -12.20 6.75 -0.30
C SER A 47 -13.12 7.89 -0.76
N ASP A 48 -13.13 8.20 -2.05
CA ASP A 48 -13.99 9.24 -2.61
C ASP A 48 -15.38 8.68 -2.90
N PRO A 49 -16.48 9.33 -2.49
CA PRO A 49 -17.84 8.84 -2.76
C PRO A 49 -18.22 8.93 -4.25
N LEU A 50 -17.54 9.76 -5.05
CA LEU A 50 -17.84 9.91 -6.46
C LEU A 50 -17.22 8.79 -7.33
N PRO A 51 -18.02 8.00 -8.07
CA PRO A 51 -17.52 6.91 -8.90
C PRO A 51 -16.50 7.34 -9.96
N GLU A 52 -16.69 8.50 -10.56
CA GLU A 52 -15.78 9.08 -11.56
C GLU A 52 -14.41 9.40 -10.95
N VAL A 53 -14.37 9.96 -9.73
CA VAL A 53 -13.11 10.28 -9.05
C VAL A 53 -12.34 9.01 -8.73
N ARG A 54 -13.03 7.96 -8.24
CA ARG A 54 -12.40 6.66 -7.99
C ARG A 54 -11.86 6.03 -9.26
N ARG A 55 -12.64 6.04 -10.36
CA ARG A 55 -12.19 5.52 -11.66
C ARG A 55 -10.97 6.27 -12.18
N ASP A 56 -10.97 7.59 -12.09
CA ASP A 56 -9.83 8.41 -12.52
C ASP A 56 -8.58 8.13 -11.69
N ARG A 57 -8.71 7.95 -10.37
CA ARG A 57 -7.59 7.54 -9.49
C ARG A 57 -7.05 6.16 -9.86
N CYS A 58 -7.92 5.18 -10.10
CA CYS A 58 -7.51 3.85 -10.57
C CYS A 58 -6.78 3.91 -11.91
N MET A 59 -7.31 4.67 -12.88
CA MET A 59 -6.66 4.85 -14.18
C MET A 59 -5.31 5.56 -14.05
N ALA A 60 -5.19 6.57 -13.18
CA ALA A 60 -3.93 7.26 -12.93
C ALA A 60 -2.87 6.33 -12.34
N GLU A 61 -3.23 5.45 -11.40
CA GLU A 61 -2.32 4.45 -10.84
C GLU A 61 -1.89 3.43 -11.88
N GLU A 62 -2.83 2.89 -12.68
CA GLU A 62 -2.49 1.97 -13.78
C GLU A 62 -1.52 2.62 -14.79
N MET A 63 -1.72 3.89 -15.12
CA MET A 63 -0.80 4.62 -16.00
C MET A 63 0.59 4.81 -15.38
N GLU A 64 0.71 5.04 -14.06
CA GLU A 64 2.01 5.07 -13.39
C GLU A 64 2.67 3.68 -13.40
N GLN A 65 1.92 2.58 -13.21
CA GLN A 65 2.45 1.22 -13.31
C GLN A 65 3.02 0.93 -14.71
N LEU A 66 2.35 1.40 -15.76
CA LEU A 66 2.85 1.29 -17.12
C LEU A 66 4.16 2.10 -17.33
N GLU A 67 4.30 3.26 -16.68
CA GLU A 67 5.54 4.03 -16.72
C GLU A 67 6.67 3.36 -15.93
N GLN A 68 6.38 2.75 -14.78
CA GLN A 68 7.38 1.97 -14.03
C GLN A 68 7.91 0.81 -14.86
N ARG A 69 7.01 0.07 -15.52
CA ARG A 69 7.41 -1.00 -16.44
C ARG A 69 8.25 -0.47 -17.60
N ARG A 70 7.91 0.70 -18.16
CA ARG A 70 8.74 1.33 -19.20
C ARG A 70 10.16 1.61 -18.69
N ARG A 71 10.31 2.15 -17.47
CA ARG A 71 11.62 2.41 -16.85
C ARG A 71 12.43 1.12 -16.71
N PHE A 72 11.80 0.03 -16.27
CA PHE A 72 12.44 -1.28 -16.21
C PHE A 72 12.92 -1.78 -17.59
N LEU A 73 12.07 -1.65 -18.63
CA LEU A 73 12.44 -2.05 -19.98
C LEU A 73 13.63 -1.26 -20.54
N VAL A 74 13.75 0.03 -20.20
CA VAL A 74 14.91 0.87 -20.57
C VAL A 74 16.18 0.38 -19.89
N ILE A 75 16.12 -0.02 -18.61
CA ILE A 75 17.27 -0.59 -17.90
C ILE A 75 17.73 -1.89 -18.60
N GLY A 76 16.79 -2.75 -18.99
CA GLY A 76 17.09 -3.98 -19.72
C GLY A 76 17.76 -3.71 -21.06
N GLU A 77 17.24 -2.74 -21.83
CA GLU A 77 17.85 -2.34 -23.11
C GLU A 77 19.28 -1.81 -22.95
N GLN A 78 19.52 -0.97 -21.94
CA GLN A 78 20.85 -0.44 -21.65
C GLN A 78 21.84 -1.56 -21.34
N ASP A 79 21.42 -2.56 -20.56
CA ASP A 79 22.26 -3.70 -20.20
C ASP A 79 22.57 -4.59 -21.41
N GLU A 80 21.54 -4.95 -22.17
CA GLU A 80 21.64 -5.74 -23.41
C GLU A 80 22.58 -5.07 -24.42
N THR A 81 22.49 -3.75 -24.55
CA THR A 81 23.33 -2.96 -25.46
C THR A 81 24.77 -2.85 -24.98
N ALA A 82 24.98 -2.68 -23.68
CA ALA A 82 26.32 -2.57 -23.11
C ALA A 82 27.07 -3.91 -23.07
N ARG A 83 26.33 -5.02 -22.95
CA ARG A 83 26.90 -6.37 -22.71
C ARG A 83 26.22 -7.46 -23.57
N PRO A 84 26.17 -7.30 -24.91
CA PRO A 84 25.37 -8.18 -25.77
C PRO A 84 25.81 -9.64 -25.72
N ALA A 85 27.11 -9.91 -25.50
CA ALA A 85 27.66 -11.27 -25.40
C ALA A 85 27.14 -12.08 -24.20
N ARG A 86 26.47 -11.46 -23.22
CA ARG A 86 25.85 -12.15 -22.07
C ARG A 86 24.50 -12.78 -22.41
N TYR A 87 23.92 -12.45 -23.55
CA TYR A 87 22.56 -12.83 -23.91
C TYR A 87 22.54 -13.65 -25.20
N PRO A 88 21.70 -14.69 -25.28
CA PRO A 88 21.43 -15.36 -26.55
C PRO A 88 20.85 -14.38 -27.58
N GLN A 89 21.28 -14.49 -28.84
CA GLN A 89 20.83 -13.59 -29.91
C GLN A 89 19.30 -13.58 -30.07
N GLN A 90 18.65 -14.73 -29.91
CA GLN A 90 17.19 -14.84 -29.98
C GLN A 90 16.50 -13.98 -28.89
N MET A 91 17.00 -14.01 -27.66
CA MET A 91 16.47 -13.23 -26.55
C MET A 91 16.57 -11.73 -26.83
N LEU A 92 17.69 -11.27 -27.42
CA LEU A 92 17.86 -9.86 -27.79
C LEU A 92 16.81 -9.40 -28.81
N VAL A 93 16.50 -10.24 -29.80
CA VAL A 93 15.48 -9.96 -30.82
C VAL A 93 14.08 -9.93 -30.20
N GLU A 94 13.74 -10.92 -29.38
CA GLU A 94 12.44 -11.01 -28.70
C GLU A 94 12.22 -9.84 -27.74
N ASN A 95 13.23 -9.46 -26.95
CA ASN A 95 13.16 -8.33 -26.03
C ASN A 95 13.02 -6.99 -26.77
N ALA A 96 13.73 -6.80 -27.89
CA ALA A 96 13.57 -5.62 -28.73
C ALA A 96 12.15 -5.53 -29.31
N GLU A 97 11.58 -6.64 -29.78
CA GLU A 97 10.20 -6.65 -30.28
C GLU A 97 9.19 -6.39 -29.15
N HIS A 98 9.40 -6.98 -27.97
CA HIS A 98 8.57 -6.73 -26.79
C HIS A 98 8.55 -5.25 -26.42
N ARG A 99 9.73 -4.60 -26.36
CA ARG A 99 9.84 -3.15 -26.10
C ARG A 99 9.10 -2.33 -27.15
N ARG A 100 9.23 -2.67 -28.43
CA ARG A 100 8.53 -1.99 -29.52
C ARG A 100 7.01 -2.06 -29.37
N LYS A 101 6.46 -3.27 -29.17
CA LYS A 101 5.02 -3.50 -28.96
C LYS A 101 4.52 -2.77 -27.72
N TYR A 102 5.28 -2.81 -26.65
CA TYR A 102 4.94 -2.15 -25.40
C TYR A 102 4.89 -0.62 -25.54
N ASN A 103 5.90 -0.02 -26.17
CA ASN A 103 5.96 1.42 -26.37
C ASN A 103 4.84 1.92 -27.31
N ASP A 104 4.45 1.14 -28.33
CA ASP A 104 3.28 1.45 -29.17
C ASP A 104 1.97 1.45 -28.35
N MET A 105 1.76 0.40 -27.54
CA MET A 105 0.60 0.32 -26.65
C MET A 105 0.56 1.49 -25.65
N LEU A 106 1.69 1.78 -24.98
CA LEU A 106 1.78 2.89 -24.02
C LEU A 106 1.55 4.25 -24.69
N GLY A 107 2.06 4.44 -25.92
CA GLY A 107 1.81 5.64 -26.70
C GLY A 107 0.32 5.85 -26.98
N LYS A 108 -0.39 4.78 -27.39
CA LYS A 108 -1.85 4.80 -27.61
C LYS A 108 -2.62 5.09 -26.31
N ALA A 109 -2.23 4.47 -25.20
CA ALA A 109 -2.87 4.70 -23.90
C ALA A 109 -2.75 6.17 -23.47
N LYS A 110 -1.57 6.77 -23.60
CA LYS A 110 -1.32 8.20 -23.29
C LYS A 110 -2.05 9.16 -24.21
N ALA A 111 -2.30 8.76 -25.46
CA ALA A 111 -3.09 9.56 -26.39
C ALA A 111 -4.60 9.51 -26.08
N ALA A 112 -5.07 8.37 -25.55
CA ALA A 112 -6.47 8.15 -25.20
C ALA A 112 -6.86 8.70 -23.82
N TYR A 113 -5.92 8.72 -22.86
CA TYR A 113 -6.19 9.09 -21.47
C TYR A 113 -5.20 10.14 -20.96
N THR A 114 -5.74 11.27 -20.52
CA THR A 114 -5.01 12.24 -19.70
C THR A 114 -5.15 11.84 -18.24
N PHE A 115 -4.03 11.62 -17.56
CA PHE A 115 -4.04 11.24 -16.15
C PHE A 115 -3.21 12.23 -15.32
N ALA A 116 -3.70 12.50 -14.11
CA ALA A 116 -2.92 13.24 -13.13
C ALA A 116 -1.81 12.34 -12.56
N LYS A 117 -0.69 12.95 -12.18
CA LYS A 117 0.35 12.22 -11.45
C LYS A 117 -0.21 11.74 -10.12
N THR A 118 0.02 10.46 -9.79
CA THR A 118 -0.37 9.92 -8.48
C THR A 118 0.40 10.60 -7.35
N PRO A 119 -0.21 10.74 -6.15
CA PRO A 119 0.47 11.31 -5.01
C PRO A 119 1.73 10.52 -4.65
N SER A 120 2.74 11.20 -4.12
CA SER A 120 3.85 10.49 -3.45
C SER A 120 3.33 9.66 -2.28
N PHE A 121 4.00 8.56 -1.92
CA PHE A 121 3.62 7.76 -0.75
C PHE A 121 3.47 8.59 0.53
N THR A 122 4.34 9.57 0.76
CA THR A 122 4.23 10.50 1.89
C THR A 122 2.88 11.23 1.91
N ALA A 123 2.45 11.74 0.75
CA ALA A 123 1.19 12.47 0.62
C ALA A 123 -0.01 11.51 0.73
N MET A 124 0.09 10.34 0.10
CA MET A 124 -0.93 9.30 0.09
C MET A 124 -1.20 8.74 1.49
N ILE A 125 -0.15 8.38 2.23
CA ILE A 125 -0.26 7.91 3.63
C ILE A 125 -0.93 8.97 4.49
N LYS A 126 -0.50 10.23 4.36
CA LYS A 126 -1.11 11.33 5.10
C LYS A 126 -2.60 11.43 4.79
N SER A 127 -2.97 11.56 3.51
CA SER A 127 -4.37 11.74 3.13
C SER A 127 -5.25 10.55 3.52
N SER A 128 -4.73 9.33 3.39
CA SER A 128 -5.48 8.12 3.70
C SER A 128 -5.67 7.94 5.21
N ALA A 129 -4.65 8.24 6.02
CA ALA A 129 -4.79 8.23 7.47
C ALA A 129 -5.75 9.33 7.96
N GLN A 130 -5.69 10.54 7.38
CA GLN A 130 -6.66 11.61 7.66
C GLN A 130 -8.09 11.20 7.31
N TRP A 131 -8.26 10.46 6.21
CA TRP A 131 -9.56 9.96 5.83
C TRP A 131 -10.08 8.95 6.86
N VAL A 132 -9.25 8.02 7.34
CA VAL A 132 -9.65 7.07 8.40
C VAL A 132 -9.98 7.80 9.70
N ASP A 133 -9.22 8.84 10.07
CA ASP A 133 -9.49 9.66 11.26
C ASP A 133 -10.86 10.36 11.17
N ALA A 134 -11.26 10.76 9.96
CA ALA A 134 -12.57 11.38 9.71
C ALA A 134 -13.71 10.35 9.59
N HIS A 135 -13.40 9.09 9.29
CA HIS A 135 -14.36 8.01 9.05
C HIS A 135 -13.99 6.82 9.93
N VAL A 136 -13.95 7.03 11.25
CA VAL A 136 -13.53 5.98 12.20
C VAL A 136 -14.37 4.71 11.97
N PRO A 137 -13.73 3.54 11.77
CA PRO A 137 -14.48 2.33 11.45
C PRO A 137 -15.34 1.92 12.64
N VAL A 138 -16.56 1.45 12.37
CA VAL A 138 -17.50 0.98 13.41
C VAL A 138 -16.91 -0.12 14.30
N HIS A 139 -16.01 -0.94 13.76
CA HIS A 139 -15.33 -2.01 14.50
C HIS A 139 -14.16 -1.52 15.36
N ASP A 140 -13.82 -0.23 15.34
CA ASP A 140 -12.81 0.35 16.23
C ASP A 140 -13.21 0.12 17.68
N THR A 141 -12.26 -0.36 18.48
CA THR A 141 -12.45 -0.54 19.93
C THR A 141 -12.03 0.69 20.74
N GLY A 142 -11.93 1.85 20.09
CA GLY A 142 -11.52 3.12 20.66
C GLY A 142 -10.06 3.48 20.44
N GLU A 143 -9.28 2.68 19.71
CA GLU A 143 -7.86 2.98 19.46
C GLU A 143 -7.73 4.16 18.50
N ILE A 144 -8.46 4.09 17.38
CA ILE A 144 -8.46 5.15 16.37
C ILE A 144 -9.21 6.37 16.91
N ALA A 145 -10.40 6.16 17.51
CA ALA A 145 -11.21 7.27 18.03
C ALA A 145 -10.49 8.11 19.09
N ALA A 146 -9.65 7.49 19.93
CA ALA A 146 -8.95 8.20 21.01
C ALA A 146 -7.64 8.87 20.56
N ASN A 147 -6.92 8.28 19.59
CA ASN A 147 -5.54 8.68 19.30
C ASN A 147 -5.34 9.25 17.89
N GLY A 148 -6.22 8.92 16.95
CA GLY A 148 -6.01 9.15 15.53
C GLY A 148 -4.85 8.34 14.92
N LEU A 149 -4.75 8.35 13.60
CA LEU A 149 -3.80 7.60 12.79
C LEU A 149 -2.81 8.50 12.07
N GLU A 150 -3.19 9.72 11.66
CA GLU A 150 -2.36 10.58 10.81
C GLU A 150 -0.97 10.84 11.40
N GLY A 151 -0.92 11.21 12.68
CA GLY A 151 0.32 11.56 13.35
C GLY A 151 1.27 10.36 13.47
N ALA A 152 0.74 9.22 13.91
CA ALA A 152 1.49 7.98 14.04
C ALA A 152 1.96 7.46 12.67
N ALA A 153 1.11 7.50 11.65
CA ALA A 153 1.44 7.03 10.30
C ALA A 153 2.56 7.87 9.65
N ARG A 154 2.53 9.18 9.80
CA ARG A 154 3.61 10.05 9.30
C ARG A 154 4.91 9.87 10.06
N SER A 155 4.82 9.82 11.39
CA SER A 155 5.98 9.56 12.24
C SER A 155 6.63 8.23 11.84
N PHE A 156 5.83 7.18 11.72
CA PHE A 156 6.28 5.85 11.30
C PHE A 156 6.88 5.87 9.88
N TYR A 157 6.24 6.51 8.90
CA TYR A 157 6.80 6.59 7.55
C TYR A 157 8.17 7.26 7.53
N SER A 158 8.31 8.40 8.21
CA SER A 158 9.59 9.12 8.31
C SER A 158 10.65 8.31 9.05
N TYR A 159 10.30 7.67 10.16
CA TYR A 159 11.24 6.93 10.99
C TYR A 159 11.63 5.58 10.35
N GLY A 160 10.64 4.83 9.85
CA GLY A 160 10.83 3.56 9.14
C GLY A 160 11.69 3.72 7.88
N SER A 161 11.59 4.87 7.20
CA SER A 161 12.46 5.22 6.08
C SER A 161 13.94 5.23 6.44
N SER A 162 14.29 5.62 7.66
CA SER A 162 15.67 5.58 8.14
C SER A 162 16.23 4.18 8.28
N PHE A 163 15.43 3.21 8.72
CA PHE A 163 15.88 1.82 8.79
C PHE A 163 16.07 1.21 7.40
N ILE A 164 15.17 1.52 6.46
CA ILE A 164 15.21 0.97 5.10
C ILE A 164 16.38 1.55 4.30
N HIS A 165 16.66 2.84 4.44
CA HIS A 165 17.72 3.52 3.68
C HIS A 165 19.05 3.65 4.45
N GLY A 166 19.12 3.16 5.69
CA GLY A 166 20.34 3.22 6.51
C GLY A 166 20.70 4.63 6.98
N TYR A 167 19.71 5.51 7.19
CA TYR A 167 19.96 6.85 7.69
C TYR A 167 20.40 6.83 9.15
N LYS A 168 21.51 7.51 9.43
CA LYS A 168 22.13 7.50 10.76
C LYS A 168 21.42 8.39 11.78
N TRP A 169 20.67 9.41 11.35
CA TRP A 169 20.02 10.36 12.27
C TRP A 169 19.09 9.67 13.28
N MET A 170 18.53 8.50 12.92
CA MET A 170 17.68 7.70 13.81
C MET A 170 18.37 7.34 15.14
N THR A 171 19.70 7.17 15.16
CA THR A 171 20.41 6.77 16.40
C THR A 171 20.30 7.84 17.49
N ASP A 172 20.05 9.09 17.10
CA ASP A 172 19.85 10.18 18.06
C ASP A 172 18.47 10.12 18.72
N TYR A 173 17.49 9.46 18.10
CA TYR A 173 16.11 9.36 18.57
C TYR A 173 15.71 7.96 19.07
N ALA A 174 16.53 6.92 18.82
CA ALA A 174 16.28 5.54 19.23
C ALA A 174 16.69 5.20 20.68
N ARG A 175 17.05 6.20 21.49
CA ARG A 175 17.61 6.02 22.84
C ARG A 175 16.54 5.54 23.83
N ALA A 176 16.97 4.89 24.93
CA ALA A 176 16.12 4.53 26.07
C ALA A 176 14.90 3.63 25.76
N GLY A 177 14.94 2.82 24.69
CA GLY A 177 13.87 1.87 24.38
C GLY A 177 12.75 2.43 23.50
N THR A 178 12.84 3.69 23.05
CA THR A 178 11.90 4.32 22.10
C THR A 178 11.66 3.49 20.84
N VAL A 179 12.64 2.68 20.43
CA VAL A 179 12.50 1.74 19.32
C VAL A 179 11.35 0.74 19.51
N PHE A 180 11.05 0.33 20.74
CA PHE A 180 9.94 -0.59 21.00
C PHE A 180 8.58 0.09 20.90
N THR A 181 8.48 1.35 21.32
CA THR A 181 7.28 2.18 21.08
C THR A 181 7.04 2.34 19.59
N LEU A 182 8.10 2.62 18.81
CA LEU A 182 8.00 2.74 17.36
C LEU A 182 7.57 1.44 16.67
N ILE A 183 7.99 0.29 17.17
CA ILE A 183 7.51 -1.01 16.68
C ILE A 183 6.03 -1.20 16.99
N ALA A 184 5.60 -0.81 18.19
CA ALA A 184 4.18 -0.87 18.57
C ALA A 184 3.35 0.05 17.68
N ASP A 185 3.77 1.30 17.47
CA ASP A 185 3.11 2.26 16.58
C ASP A 185 3.08 1.74 15.13
N ALA A 186 4.18 1.16 14.65
CA ALA A 186 4.25 0.58 13.31
C ALA A 186 3.25 -0.57 13.13
N LEU A 187 3.14 -1.46 14.12
CA LEU A 187 2.19 -2.57 14.12
C LEU A 187 0.75 -2.06 14.18
N ALA A 188 0.46 -1.12 15.09
CA ALA A 188 -0.85 -0.50 15.26
C ALA A 188 -1.31 0.20 13.97
N VAL A 189 -0.50 1.11 13.44
CA VAL A 189 -0.81 1.84 12.20
C VAL A 189 -0.99 0.89 11.03
N ALA A 190 -0.07 -0.06 10.84
CA ALA A 190 -0.16 -1.00 9.73
C ALA A 190 -1.42 -1.87 9.83
N LEU A 191 -1.74 -2.38 11.03
CA LEU A 191 -2.94 -3.17 11.25
C LEU A 191 -4.20 -2.34 10.97
N ASN A 192 -4.36 -1.20 11.63
CA ASN A 192 -5.54 -0.34 11.50
C ASN A 192 -5.75 0.13 10.05
N MET A 193 -4.68 0.55 9.35
CA MET A 193 -4.77 0.94 7.95
C MET A 193 -5.16 -0.23 7.04
N VAL A 194 -4.62 -1.43 7.28
CA VAL A 194 -4.95 -2.63 6.50
C VAL A 194 -6.39 -3.07 6.74
N GLU A 195 -6.86 -3.06 7.99
CA GLU A 195 -8.25 -3.37 8.33
C GLU A 195 -9.22 -2.40 7.63
N CYS A 196 -8.92 -1.11 7.66
CA CYS A 196 -9.70 -0.09 6.94
C CYS A 196 -9.65 -0.30 5.42
N ALA A 197 -8.48 -0.57 4.84
CA ALA A 197 -8.36 -0.84 3.41
C ALA A 197 -9.20 -2.05 2.97
N VAL A 198 -9.21 -3.13 3.77
CA VAL A 198 -10.03 -4.32 3.51
C VAL A 198 -11.52 -3.97 3.62
N CYS A 199 -11.93 -3.27 4.67
CA CYS A 199 -13.34 -2.88 4.84
C CYS A 199 -13.83 -2.02 3.67
N LEU A 200 -13.01 -1.06 3.23
CA LEU A 200 -13.36 -0.17 2.13
C LEU A 200 -13.41 -0.90 0.78
N PHE A 201 -12.47 -1.81 0.53
CA PHE A 201 -12.50 -2.67 -0.65
C PHE A 201 -13.77 -3.53 -0.71
N GLU A 202 -14.14 -4.15 0.42
CA GLU A 202 -15.36 -4.94 0.53
C GLU A 202 -16.62 -4.09 0.37
N ALA A 203 -16.65 -2.89 0.97
CA ALA A 203 -17.75 -1.95 0.82
C ALA A 203 -17.97 -1.53 -0.64
N ALA A 204 -16.88 -1.30 -1.38
CA ALA A 204 -16.90 -0.94 -2.80
C ALA A 204 -17.26 -2.13 -3.73
N SER A 205 -17.00 -3.36 -3.29
CA SER A 205 -17.17 -4.57 -4.12
C SER A 205 -18.56 -5.21 -4.00
N ARG A 206 -19.29 -4.91 -2.91
CA ARG A 206 -20.64 -5.42 -2.68
C ARG A 206 -21.66 -4.51 -3.35
N ALA A 207 -22.76 -5.09 -3.82
CA ALA A 207 -23.95 -4.29 -4.13
C ALA A 207 -24.37 -3.54 -2.85
N PRO A 208 -24.76 -2.27 -2.92
CA PRO A 208 -25.23 -1.55 -1.75
C PRO A 208 -26.38 -2.31 -1.05
N GLY A 209 -26.28 -2.45 0.27
CA GLY A 209 -27.20 -3.28 1.08
C GLY A 209 -27.11 -4.80 0.85
N GLY A 210 -26.11 -5.27 0.07
CA GLY A 210 -25.89 -6.68 -0.23
C GLY A 210 -25.43 -7.49 0.99
N ILE A 211 -25.87 -8.75 1.05
CA ILE A 211 -25.55 -9.66 2.16
C ILE A 211 -24.10 -10.15 2.04
N ARG A 212 -23.40 -10.26 3.18
CA ARG A 212 -22.10 -10.92 3.27
C ARG A 212 -22.14 -12.32 2.62
N PRO A 213 -21.24 -12.62 1.67
CA PRO A 213 -21.15 -13.96 1.10
C PRO A 213 -20.83 -15.01 2.17
N GLY A 214 -21.49 -16.18 2.11
CA GLY A 214 -21.24 -17.27 3.07
C GLY A 214 -19.80 -17.81 3.04
N GLU A 215 -19.09 -17.62 1.94
CA GLU A 215 -17.69 -18.01 1.74
C GLU A 215 -16.69 -16.86 2.05
N SER A 216 -17.16 -15.78 2.68
CA SER A 216 -16.31 -14.63 2.98
C SER A 216 -15.24 -14.96 4.02
N TYR A 217 -13.97 -14.78 3.63
CA TYR A 217 -12.81 -14.87 4.53
C TYR A 217 -12.59 -13.59 5.36
N VAL A 218 -13.40 -12.55 5.14
CA VAL A 218 -13.31 -11.30 5.89
C VAL A 218 -13.78 -11.55 7.33
N PRO A 219 -13.03 -11.12 8.36
CA PRO A 219 -13.46 -11.27 9.75
C PRO A 219 -14.86 -10.69 10.01
N GLU A 220 -15.69 -11.43 10.74
CA GLU A 220 -17.08 -11.01 11.07
C GLU A 220 -17.17 -9.65 11.74
N ARG A 221 -16.19 -9.33 12.58
CA ARG A 221 -16.12 -8.04 13.28
C ARG A 221 -16.06 -6.85 12.33
N PHE A 222 -15.63 -7.02 11.07
CA PHE A 222 -15.55 -5.93 10.09
C PHE A 222 -16.87 -5.63 9.40
N GLU A 223 -17.84 -6.55 9.47
CA GLU A 223 -19.11 -6.42 8.77
C GLU A 223 -19.87 -5.12 9.09
N PRO A 224 -19.96 -4.66 10.35
CA PRO A 224 -20.62 -3.39 10.65
C PRO A 224 -19.99 -2.19 9.94
N THR A 225 -18.66 -2.18 9.78
CA THR A 225 -17.96 -1.12 9.06
C THR A 225 -18.17 -1.21 7.57
N ILE A 226 -18.13 -2.42 7.00
CA ILE A 226 -18.37 -2.64 5.58
C ILE A 226 -19.78 -2.17 5.20
N VAL A 227 -20.79 -2.54 5.97
CA VAL A 227 -22.18 -2.12 5.75
C VAL A 227 -22.31 -0.59 5.85
N ALA A 228 -21.75 0.02 6.90
CA ALA A 228 -21.82 1.46 7.11
C ALA A 228 -21.16 2.24 5.96
N TRP A 229 -19.92 1.89 5.59
CA TRP A 229 -19.21 2.57 4.50
C TRP A 229 -19.80 2.25 3.12
N SER A 230 -20.40 1.07 2.91
CA SER A 230 -21.13 0.77 1.68
C SER A 230 -22.27 1.75 1.47
N ALA A 231 -23.08 1.96 2.52
CA ALA A 231 -24.20 2.91 2.49
C ALA A 231 -23.74 4.38 2.41
N GLU A 232 -22.64 4.74 3.07
CA GLU A 232 -22.15 6.12 3.09
C GLU A 232 -21.50 6.54 1.77
N LEU A 233 -20.73 5.65 1.14
CA LEU A 233 -19.82 6.00 0.04
C LEU A 233 -20.27 5.45 -1.32
N PHE A 234 -21.16 4.45 -1.35
CA PHE A 234 -21.49 3.70 -2.57
C PHE A 234 -23.00 3.55 -2.82
N ASP A 235 -23.87 3.97 -1.90
CA ASP A 235 -25.32 4.13 -2.13
C ASP A 235 -25.57 5.50 -2.80
N ALA A 236 -25.47 5.53 -4.14
CA ALA A 236 -25.83 6.66 -4.99
C ALA A 236 -26.75 6.21 -6.13
#